data_AF-A0A3E0H538-F1
#
_entry.id   AF-A0A3E0H538-F1
#
_cell.length_a   1.000
_cell.length_b   1.000
_cell.length_c   1.000
_cell.angle_alpha   90.00
_cell.angle_beta   90.00
_cell.angle_gamma   90.00
#
_symmetry.space_group_name_H-M   'P 1'
#
loop_
_entity.id
_entity.type
_entity.pdbx_description
1 polymer ?
#
loop_
_entity_poly.entity_id
_entity_poly.type
_entity_poly.pdbx_seq_one_letter_code
_entity_poly.pdbx_strand_id
1 'polypeptide(L)'
;MRKISRATQVLLGALALAVAAVTPAYASPNAPATNGFTIHSAASSSPKCVGLANNGSTDNGTALVLWDCHYHVDQYWYGTNPLLRSTASGFPNGKCVGLANNGSTANGTWLVL
;
A
#
# COMPACT_ATOMS: atom_id res chain seq x y z
N MET A 1 52.92 -35.79 -53.68
CA MET A 1 52.59 -34.70 -52.75
C MET A 1 51.22 -35.01 -52.13
N ARG A 2 51.16 -35.38 -50.84
CA ARG A 2 49.92 -35.78 -50.13
C ARG A 2 49.87 -35.18 -48.70
N LYS A 3 48.79 -34.41 -48.46
CA LYS A 3 47.91 -34.25 -47.27
C LYS A 3 48.29 -33.37 -46.06
N ILE A 4 47.19 -32.90 -45.42
CA ILE A 4 46.93 -32.37 -44.04
C ILE A 4 46.78 -30.82 -44.00
N SER A 5 45.87 -30.11 -43.29
CA SER A 5 44.61 -30.34 -42.53
C SER A 5 44.12 -28.99 -41.91
N ARG A 6 42.79 -28.82 -41.73
CA ARG A 6 42.00 -28.02 -40.74
C ARG A 6 42.60 -26.77 -40.04
N ALA A 7 41.88 -25.64 -40.08
CA ALA A 7 41.57 -24.66 -39.01
C ALA A 7 41.04 -23.37 -39.70
N THR A 8 40.03 -22.60 -39.26
CA THR A 8 39.45 -22.34 -37.95
C THR A 8 38.07 -21.72 -38.18
N GLN A 9 36.99 -22.26 -37.61
CA GLN A 9 35.68 -21.60 -37.58
C GLN A 9 35.78 -20.31 -36.75
N VAL A 10 35.43 -19.17 -37.34
CA VAL A 10 35.26 -17.92 -36.61
C VAL A 10 33.97 -18.03 -35.79
N LEU A 11 34.10 -18.43 -34.53
CA LEU A 11 33.03 -18.39 -33.54
C LEU A 11 32.74 -16.93 -33.18
N LEU A 12 31.82 -16.31 -33.90
CA LEU A 12 31.09 -15.13 -33.43
C LEU A 12 30.03 -15.59 -32.43
N GLY A 13 30.46 -15.99 -31.23
CA GLY A 13 29.56 -16.24 -30.11
C GLY A 13 29.20 -14.90 -29.47
N ALA A 14 28.00 -14.41 -29.74
CA ALA A 14 27.48 -13.16 -29.20
C ALA A 14 27.56 -13.15 -27.67
N LEU A 15 28.24 -12.13 -27.12
CA LEU A 15 28.21 -11.80 -25.70
C LEU A 15 26.79 -11.25 -25.41
N ALA A 16 25.86 -12.12 -25.06
CA ALA A 16 24.56 -11.68 -24.55
C ALA A 16 24.79 -11.07 -23.17
N LEU A 17 24.85 -9.73 -23.08
CA LEU A 17 24.66 -9.06 -21.80
C LEU A 17 23.27 -9.46 -21.30
N ALA A 18 23.23 -10.28 -20.26
CA ALA A 18 22.04 -10.43 -19.45
C ALA A 18 21.79 -9.06 -18.80
N VAL A 19 20.94 -8.24 -19.44
CA VAL A 19 20.32 -7.10 -18.76
C VAL A 19 19.43 -7.73 -17.72
N ALA A 20 19.92 -7.82 -16.48
CA ALA A 20 19.06 -8.05 -15.34
C ALA A 20 18.01 -6.94 -15.40
N ALA A 21 16.79 -7.28 -15.76
CA ALA A 21 15.68 -6.36 -15.72
C ALA A 21 15.53 -5.97 -14.24
N VAL A 22 16.11 -4.82 -13.88
CA VAL A 22 15.79 -4.14 -12.63
C VAL A 22 14.39 -3.61 -12.84
N THR A 23 13.38 -4.47 -12.70
CA THR A 23 12.02 -3.99 -12.53
C THR A 23 12.06 -3.18 -11.23
N PRO A 24 11.77 -1.87 -11.24
CA PRO A 24 11.46 -1.22 -9.98
C PRO A 24 10.33 -2.03 -9.36
N ALA A 25 10.49 -2.44 -8.10
CA ALA A 25 9.38 -2.98 -7.34
C ALA A 25 8.31 -1.89 -7.34
N TYR A 26 7.31 -2.03 -8.21
CA TYR A 26 6.11 -1.22 -8.14
C TYR A 26 5.46 -1.67 -6.85
N ALA A 27 5.71 -0.93 -5.77
CA ALA A 27 5.01 -1.14 -4.52
C ALA A 27 3.53 -1.08 -4.88
N SER A 28 2.86 -2.23 -4.76
CA SER A 28 1.43 -2.28 -4.98
C SER A 28 0.82 -1.21 -4.06
N PRO A 29 -0.03 -0.30 -4.57
CA PRO A 29 -0.77 0.62 -3.71
C PRO A 29 -1.64 -0.13 -2.68
N ASN A 30 -1.76 -1.45 -2.84
CA ASN A 30 -2.56 -2.37 -2.06
C ASN A 30 -1.69 -3.31 -1.19
N ALA A 31 -0.36 -3.13 -1.15
CA ALA A 31 0.46 -3.88 -0.20
C ALA A 31 0.02 -3.48 1.22
N PRO A 32 -0.36 -4.42 2.10
CA PRO A 32 -0.75 -4.07 3.45
C PRO A 32 0.44 -3.38 4.10
N ALA A 33 0.29 -2.10 4.45
CA ALA A 33 1.20 -1.46 5.37
C ALA A 33 1.06 -2.20 6.70
N THR A 34 1.91 -3.19 6.93
CA THR A 34 1.95 -4.00 8.16
C THR A 34 2.35 -3.19 9.39
N ASN A 35 2.74 -1.92 9.19
CA ASN A 35 3.06 -1.00 10.26
C ASN A 35 1.80 -0.22 10.65
N GLY A 36 0.96 -0.84 11.47
CA GLY A 36 -0.28 -0.23 11.98
C GLY A 36 -1.14 -1.23 12.75
N PHE A 37 -2.27 -0.74 13.26
CA PHE A 37 -3.31 -1.53 13.90
C PHE A 37 -4.65 -1.30 13.23
N THR A 38 -5.54 -2.28 13.33
CA THR A 38 -6.95 -2.10 12.96
C THR A 38 -7.71 -1.55 14.16
N ILE A 39 -8.69 -0.68 13.90
CA ILE A 39 -9.70 -0.33 14.90
C ILE A 39 -10.93 -1.14 14.53
N HIS A 40 -11.42 -1.99 15.44
CA HIS A 40 -12.53 -2.88 15.16
C HIS A 40 -13.52 -2.97 16.32
N SER A 41 -14.76 -3.36 16.01
CA SER A 41 -15.79 -3.59 17.02
C SER A 41 -15.46 -4.83 17.87
N ALA A 42 -15.83 -4.81 19.15
CA ALA A 42 -15.67 -5.95 20.06
C ALA A 42 -16.69 -7.10 19.83
N ALA A 43 -17.37 -7.14 18.69
CA ALA A 43 -18.33 -8.19 18.37
C ALA A 43 -17.62 -9.55 18.20
N SER A 44 -18.17 -10.60 18.82
CA SER A 44 -17.51 -11.91 18.92
C SER A 44 -17.59 -12.78 17.66
N SER A 45 -18.63 -12.62 16.84
CA SER A 45 -18.87 -13.46 15.65
C SER A 45 -18.60 -12.77 14.32
N SER A 46 -18.74 -11.45 14.25
CA SER A 46 -18.55 -10.67 13.02
C SER A 46 -18.09 -9.26 13.35
N PRO A 47 -16.79 -9.07 13.68
CA PRO A 47 -16.26 -7.76 13.93
C PRO A 47 -16.23 -6.94 12.62
N LYS A 48 -16.54 -5.65 12.75
CA LYS A 48 -16.40 -4.65 11.70
C LYS A 48 -15.16 -3.83 11.98
N CYS A 49 -14.44 -3.46 10.93
CA CYS A 49 -13.23 -2.64 11.00
C CYS A 49 -13.57 -1.22 10.56
N VAL A 50 -12.90 -0.23 11.16
CA VAL A 50 -12.90 1.15 10.70
C VAL A 50 -12.02 1.23 9.46
N GLY A 51 -12.63 1.55 8.32
CA GLY A 51 -11.97 1.71 7.03
C GLY A 51 -12.30 3.04 6.36
N LEU A 52 -11.80 3.21 5.15
CA LEU A 52 -12.04 4.40 4.33
C LEU A 52 -13.17 4.14 3.33
N ALA A 53 -14.09 5.12 3.21
CA ALA A 53 -15.16 5.07 2.23
C ALA A 53 -14.64 5.07 0.78
N ASN A 54 -15.55 4.90 -0.18
CA ASN A 54 -15.26 5.00 -1.61
C ASN A 54 -14.14 4.06 -2.07
N ASN A 55 -14.23 2.79 -1.64
CA ASN A 55 -13.25 1.75 -1.99
C ASN A 55 -11.81 2.09 -1.56
N GLY A 56 -11.66 2.62 -0.33
CA GLY A 56 -10.35 2.93 0.21
C GLY A 56 -9.77 4.27 -0.24
N SER A 57 -10.60 5.23 -0.69
CA SER A 57 -10.08 6.53 -1.16
C SER A 57 -9.27 7.22 -0.08
N THR A 58 -8.15 7.81 -0.48
CA THR A 58 -7.28 8.59 0.41
C THR A 58 -7.43 10.09 0.21
N ASP A 59 -8.45 10.53 -0.53
CA ASP A 59 -8.74 11.95 -0.75
C ASP A 59 -9.16 12.66 0.54
N ASN A 60 -8.88 13.95 0.63
CA ASN A 60 -9.31 14.77 1.77
C ASN A 60 -10.84 14.80 1.82
N GLY A 61 -11.41 14.63 3.01
CA GLY A 61 -12.84 14.52 3.24
C GLY A 61 -13.39 13.10 3.09
N THR A 62 -12.58 12.10 2.75
CA THR A 62 -13.06 10.70 2.70
C THR A 62 -13.52 10.27 4.08
N ALA A 63 -14.77 9.84 4.19
CA ALA A 63 -15.35 9.43 5.47
C ALA A 63 -14.71 8.14 6.00
N LEU A 64 -14.53 8.09 7.31
CA LEU A 64 -14.27 6.83 8.01
C LEU A 64 -15.60 6.08 8.16
N VAL A 65 -15.61 4.79 7.83
CA VAL A 65 -16.81 3.94 7.84
C VAL A 65 -16.55 2.63 8.58
N LEU A 66 -17.61 2.00 9.08
CA LEU A 66 -17.56 0.62 9.54
C LEU A 66 -17.83 -0.32 8.36
N TRP A 67 -16.88 -1.20 8.09
CA TRP A 67 -16.98 -2.20 7.02
C TRP A 67 -16.55 -3.58 7.52
N ASP A 68 -16.81 -4.63 6.75
CA ASP A 68 -16.27 -5.95 7.07
C ASP A 68 -14.75 -5.90 7.15
N CYS A 69 -14.18 -6.56 8.16
CA CYS A 69 -12.73 -6.67 8.27
C CYS A 69 -12.19 -7.52 7.12
N HIS A 70 -11.65 -6.86 6.09
CA HIS A 70 -10.94 -7.49 4.97
C HIS A 70 -9.43 -7.26 5.04
N TYR A 71 -8.96 -6.51 6.06
CA TYR A 71 -7.54 -6.31 6.36
C TYR A 71 -6.74 -5.79 5.16
N HIS A 72 -7.39 -4.96 4.34
CA HIS A 72 -6.69 -4.18 3.32
C HIS A 72 -6.19 -2.88 3.97
N VAL A 73 -5.20 -2.24 3.33
CA VAL A 73 -4.43 -1.13 3.94
C VAL A 73 -5.29 0.06 4.36
N ASP A 74 -6.45 0.26 3.73
CA ASP A 74 -7.46 1.27 4.08
C ASP A 74 -8.16 1.01 5.43
N GLN A 75 -7.92 -0.14 6.07
CA GLN A 75 -8.39 -0.49 7.42
C GLN A 75 -7.27 -0.43 8.48
N TYR A 76 -6.06 -0.01 8.10
CA TYR A 76 -4.91 0.08 9.01
C TYR A 76 -4.61 1.54 9.39
N TRP A 77 -4.29 1.71 10.66
CA TRP A 77 -4.07 3.00 11.28
C TRP A 77 -2.74 3.00 12.04
N TYR A 78 -2.09 4.16 12.09
CA TYR A 78 -0.86 4.37 12.83
C TYR A 78 -1.03 5.53 13.80
N GLY A 79 -0.86 5.24 15.08
CA GLY A 79 -0.95 6.24 16.15
C GLY A 79 0.39 6.93 16.36
N THR A 80 0.44 8.24 16.14
CA THR A 80 1.57 9.11 16.48
C THR A 80 1.07 10.15 17.47
N ASN A 81 1.18 9.92 18.78
CA ASN A 81 0.65 10.80 19.83
C ASN A 81 0.87 12.30 19.48
N PRO A 82 -0.19 13.13 19.28
CA PRO A 82 -1.62 12.89 19.56
C PRO A 82 -2.50 12.45 18.37
N LEU A 83 -1.90 12.19 17.21
CA LEU A 83 -2.57 11.99 15.93
C LEU A 83 -2.82 10.51 15.61
N LEU A 84 -3.93 10.23 14.94
CA LEU A 84 -4.19 8.97 14.25
C LEU A 84 -4.00 9.20 12.74
N ARG A 85 -3.19 8.37 12.08
CA ARG A 85 -2.87 8.49 10.65
C ARG A 85 -3.33 7.28 9.86
N SER A 86 -3.77 7.50 8.63
CA SER A 86 -4.10 6.42 7.68
C SER A 86 -2.83 5.86 7.06
N THR A 87 -2.59 4.56 7.19
CA THR A 87 -1.45 3.92 6.53
C THR A 87 -1.63 3.83 5.01
N ALA A 88 -2.88 3.76 4.52
CA ALA A 88 -3.21 3.78 3.09
C ALA A 88 -2.79 5.08 2.40
N SER A 89 -2.84 6.21 3.12
CA SER A 89 -2.35 7.49 2.62
C SER A 89 -0.82 7.68 2.76
N GLY A 90 -0.13 6.65 3.24
CA GLY A 90 1.32 6.62 3.44
C GLY A 90 1.72 6.28 4.88
N PHE A 91 2.87 5.63 5.04
CA PHE A 91 3.48 5.36 6.34
C PHE A 91 4.91 5.93 6.38
N PRO A 92 5.37 6.53 7.50
CA PRO A 92 4.65 6.84 8.75
C PRO A 92 3.89 8.18 8.72
N ASN A 93 4.09 8.97 7.65
CA ASN A 93 3.62 10.35 7.55
C ASN A 93 2.32 10.52 6.75
N GLY A 94 1.48 9.48 6.71
CA GLY A 94 0.17 9.55 6.06
C GLY A 94 -0.72 10.65 6.65
N LYS A 95 -1.78 10.98 5.93
CA LYS A 95 -2.80 11.95 6.32
C LYS A 95 -3.40 11.58 7.68
N CYS A 96 -3.73 12.63 8.44
CA CYS A 96 -4.32 12.51 9.76
C CYS A 96 -5.83 12.31 9.65
N VAL A 97 -6.40 11.58 10.60
CA VAL A 97 -7.85 11.64 10.83
C VAL A 97 -8.21 13.03 11.34
N GLY A 98 -9.17 13.66 10.66
CA GLY A 98 -9.69 14.99 10.97
C GLY A 98 -11.19 14.98 11.27
N LEU A 99 -11.71 16.17 11.59
CA LEU A 99 -13.13 16.42 11.77
C LEU A 99 -13.73 16.98 10.48
N ALA A 100 -14.90 16.47 10.11
CA ALA A 100 -15.64 16.96 8.95
C ALA A 100 -16.06 18.45 9.08
N ASN A 101 -16.65 18.98 8.01
CA ASN A 101 -17.16 20.36 7.95
C ASN A 101 -16.09 21.39 8.35
N ASN A 102 -14.90 21.25 7.77
CA ASN A 102 -13.75 22.14 8.01
C ASN A 102 -13.33 22.21 9.50
N GLY A 103 -13.27 21.06 10.18
CA GLY A 103 -12.79 21.02 11.57
C GLY A 103 -13.88 21.30 12.62
N SER A 104 -15.16 21.10 12.29
CA SER A 104 -16.27 21.34 13.21
C SER A 104 -16.12 20.54 14.50
N THR A 105 -16.25 21.21 15.65
CA THR A 105 -16.24 20.57 16.98
C THR A 105 -17.64 20.33 17.53
N ALA A 106 -18.68 20.52 16.71
CA ALA A 106 -20.05 20.21 17.09
C ALA A 106 -20.24 18.70 17.31
N ASN A 107 -21.05 18.34 18.31
CA ASN A 107 -21.38 16.94 18.60
C ASN A 107 -22.00 16.26 17.36
N GLY A 108 -21.53 15.06 17.05
CA GLY A 108 -21.95 14.33 15.86
C GLY A 108 -21.18 14.68 14.58
N THR A 109 -20.18 15.58 14.64
CA THR A 109 -19.26 15.75 13.51
C THR A 109 -18.53 14.43 13.26
N TRP A 110 -18.67 13.87 12.05
CA TRP A 110 -18.03 12.62 11.69
C TRP A 110 -16.53 12.80 11.39
N LEU A 111 -15.81 11.68 11.44
CA LEU A 111 -14.38 11.64 11.14
C LEU A 111 -14.14 11.47 9.64
N VAL A 112 -13.12 12.17 9.15
CA VAL A 112 -12.68 12.11 7.75
C VAL A 112 -11.17 12.01 7.67
N LEU A 113 -10.66 11.68 6.49
CA LEU A 113 -9.28 11.89 6.08
C LEU A 113 -8.99 13.34 5.66
#